data_AF-A0A8S0SC63-F1
#
_entry.id   AF-A0A8S0SC63-F1
#
_cell.length_a   1.000
_cell.length_b   1.000
_cell.length_c   1.000
_cell.angle_alpha   90.00
_cell.angle_beta   90.00
_cell.angle_gamma   90.00
#
_symmetry.space_group_name_H-M   'P 1'
#
loop_
_entity.id
_entity.type
_entity.pdbx_description
1 polymer ?
#
loop_
_entity_poly.entity_id
_entity_poly.type
_entity_poly.pdbx_seq_one_letter_code
_entity_poly.pdbx_strand_id
1 'polypeptide(L)'
;MMTLEITQTQAYDEPWYRDNRHTEDPGPSDWYQNYPSLSPLLRLYIHLNHHRVLVVGCGNSAFSEYMVGDGYEDFVNIDISSVVIEAMQKKYSNRPHLTCVYLLFV
;
A
#
# COMPACT_ATOMS: atom_id res chain seq x y z
N MET A 1 -14.33 -36.11 -22.13
CA MET A 1 -13.88 -35.78 -20.76
C MET A 1 -13.59 -34.29 -20.74
N MET A 2 -14.43 -33.49 -20.07
CA MET A 2 -14.08 -32.09 -19.76
C MET A 2 -13.15 -32.12 -18.54
N THR A 3 -11.93 -31.61 -18.70
CA THR A 3 -11.06 -31.29 -17.57
C THR A 3 -11.66 -30.09 -16.87
N LEU A 4 -12.08 -30.26 -15.61
CA LEU A 4 -12.36 -29.14 -14.73
C LEU A 4 -11.03 -28.41 -14.53
N GLU A 5 -10.86 -27.25 -15.17
CA GLU A 5 -9.81 -26.32 -14.78
C GLU A 5 -10.15 -25.90 -13.34
N ILE A 6 -9.41 -26.46 -12.39
CA ILE A 6 -9.39 -25.93 -11.04
C ILE A 6 -8.81 -24.52 -11.19
N THR A 7 -9.67 -23.51 -11.12
CA THR A 7 -9.21 -22.15 -10.87
C THR A 7 -8.44 -22.21 -9.57
N GLN A 8 -7.11 -22.20 -9.66
CA GLN A 8 -6.25 -21.96 -8.51
C GLN A 8 -6.69 -20.61 -7.95
N THR A 9 -7.38 -20.63 -6.82
CA THR A 9 -7.61 -19.43 -6.03
C THR A 9 -6.22 -18.93 -5.67
N GLN A 10 -5.78 -17.85 -6.31
CA GLN A 10 -4.50 -17.26 -5.98
C GLN A 10 -4.58 -16.78 -4.53
N ALA A 11 -3.59 -17.13 -3.73
CA ALA A 11 -3.55 -16.87 -2.30
C ALA A 11 -3.12 -15.42 -2.03
N TYR A 12 -3.91 -14.47 -2.55
CA TYR A 12 -3.59 -13.03 -2.54
C TYR A 12 -3.51 -12.42 -1.14
N ASP A 13 -4.09 -13.09 -0.16
CA ASP A 13 -4.10 -12.76 1.27
C ASP A 13 -2.91 -13.36 2.03
N GLU A 14 -2.10 -14.21 1.38
CA GLU A 14 -0.94 -14.82 2.01
C GLU A 14 0.30 -13.91 1.97
N PRO A 15 1.03 -13.77 3.11
CA PRO A 15 2.28 -13.00 3.16
C PRO A 15 3.30 -13.45 2.12
N TRP A 16 3.50 -14.76 1.96
CA TRP A 16 4.48 -15.30 1.02
C TRP A 16 4.17 -14.91 -0.42
N TYR A 17 2.88 -14.85 -0.80
CA TYR A 17 2.48 -14.45 -2.14
C TYR A 17 2.82 -12.99 -2.39
N ARG A 18 2.52 -12.13 -1.41
CA ARG A 18 2.82 -10.70 -1.45
C ARG A 18 4.33 -10.45 -1.49
N ASP A 19 5.10 -11.14 -0.66
CA ASP A 19 6.57 -11.05 -0.62
C ASP A 19 7.21 -11.44 -1.96
N ASN A 20 6.74 -12.54 -2.57
CA ASN A 20 7.25 -12.97 -3.88
C ASN A 20 6.96 -11.92 -4.96
N ARG A 21 5.72 -11.41 -4.99
CA ARG A 21 5.33 -10.36 -5.93
C ARG A 21 6.19 -9.11 -5.79
N HIS A 22 6.44 -8.63 -4.57
CA HIS A 22 7.23 -7.42 -4.33
C HIS A 22 8.73 -7.61 -4.56
N THR A 23 9.21 -8.85 -4.49
CA THR A 23 10.57 -9.21 -4.89
C THR A 23 10.72 -9.20 -6.41
N GLU A 24 9.75 -9.75 -7.14
CA GLU A 24 9.76 -9.85 -8.61
C GLU A 24 9.48 -8.50 -9.30
N ASP A 25 8.55 -7.72 -8.75
CA ASP A 25 8.15 -6.41 -9.29
C ASP A 25 8.18 -5.34 -8.17
N PRO A 26 9.35 -4.71 -7.94
CA PRO A 26 9.51 -3.73 -6.87
C PRO A 26 8.93 -2.34 -7.22
N GLY A 27 8.49 -2.13 -8.47
CA GLY A 27 8.00 -0.84 -8.95
C GLY A 27 6.69 -0.40 -8.28
N PRO A 28 6.45 0.92 -8.07
CA PRO A 28 5.21 1.39 -7.47
C PRO A 28 3.98 0.88 -8.21
N SER A 29 3.02 0.30 -7.48
CA SER A 29 1.83 -0.28 -8.08
C SER A 29 0.58 0.03 -7.27
N ASP A 30 -0.51 0.35 -7.97
CA ASP A 30 -1.85 0.48 -7.41
C ASP A 30 -2.71 -0.67 -7.96
N TRP A 31 -3.34 -1.44 -7.07
CA TRP A 31 -4.14 -2.60 -7.46
C TRP A 31 -5.42 -2.24 -8.23
N TYR A 32 -5.99 -1.07 -7.94
CA TYR A 32 -7.26 -0.63 -8.54
C TYR A 32 -7.14 0.71 -9.27
N GLN A 33 -6.98 1.80 -8.52
CA GLN A 33 -6.91 3.16 -9.05
C GLN A 33 -5.76 3.91 -8.40
N ASN A 34 -5.09 4.73 -9.19
CA ASN A 34 -4.02 5.59 -8.69
C ASN A 34 -4.58 6.83 -7.98
N TYR A 35 -3.73 7.46 -7.16
CA TYR A 35 -4.12 8.65 -6.42
C TYR A 35 -4.69 9.78 -7.30
N PRO A 36 -4.09 10.16 -8.45
CA PRO A 36 -4.64 11.23 -9.28
C PRO A 36 -6.12 11.02 -9.64
N SER A 37 -6.52 9.79 -9.94
CA SER A 37 -7.89 9.42 -10.30
C SER A 37 -8.86 9.51 -9.11
N LEU A 38 -8.38 9.20 -7.90
CA LEU A 38 -9.19 9.22 -6.67
C LEU A 38 -9.19 10.58 -5.96
N SER A 39 -8.17 11.40 -6.16
CA SER A 39 -7.92 12.62 -5.41
C SER A 39 -9.09 13.63 -5.42
N PRO A 40 -9.86 13.83 -6.52
CA PRO A 40 -11.01 14.74 -6.49
C PRO A 40 -12.09 14.27 -5.53
N LEU A 41 -12.29 12.96 -5.38
CA LEU A 41 -13.27 12.38 -4.46
C LEU A 41 -12.76 12.41 -3.02
N LEU A 42 -11.49 12.03 -2.80
CA LEU A 42 -10.90 11.96 -1.46
C LEU A 42 -10.88 13.32 -0.77
N ARG A 43 -10.56 14.40 -1.50
CA ARG A 43 -10.53 15.77 -0.96
C ARG A 43 -11.89 16.29 -0.49
N LEU A 44 -13.00 15.64 -0.87
CA LEU A 44 -14.33 15.99 -0.35
C LEU A 44 -14.53 15.53 1.10
N TYR A 45 -13.79 14.51 1.55
CA TYR A 45 -14.03 13.84 2.83
C TYR A 45 -12.82 13.81 3.76
N ILE A 46 -11.60 13.85 3.21
CA ILE A 46 -10.36 13.84 3.99
C ILE A 46 -9.80 15.26 3.96
N HIS A 47 -10.07 16.04 5.01
CA HIS A 47 -9.57 17.40 5.13
C HIS A 47 -8.13 17.42 5.64
N LEU A 48 -7.33 18.42 5.19
CA LEU A 48 -5.90 18.52 5.49
C LEU A 48 -5.59 18.63 6.99
N ASN A 49 -6.48 19.26 7.77
CA ASN A 49 -6.08 19.87 9.04
C ASN A 49 -6.26 18.97 10.29
N HIS A 50 -6.75 17.72 10.17
CA HIS A 50 -7.32 17.06 11.36
C HIS A 50 -7.13 15.55 11.53
N HIS A 51 -6.49 14.83 10.62
CA HIS A 51 -6.49 13.36 10.72
C HIS A 51 -5.14 12.72 10.42
N ARG A 52 -4.66 11.91 11.38
CA ARG A 52 -3.74 10.83 11.08
C ARG A 52 -4.46 9.81 10.20
N VAL A 53 -3.85 9.45 9.08
CA VAL A 53 -4.42 8.50 8.10
C VAL A 53 -3.73 7.15 8.25
N LEU A 54 -4.52 6.09 8.41
CA LEU A 54 -4.05 4.72 8.37
C LEU A 54 -4.37 4.12 6.99
N VAL A 55 -3.33 3.67 6.27
CA VAL A 55 -3.46 2.99 4.98
C VAL A 55 -3.16 1.51 5.20
N VAL A 56 -4.20 0.69 5.09
CA VAL A 56 -4.14 -0.76 5.30
C VAL A 56 -3.89 -1.48 3.97
N GLY A 57 -2.93 -2.41 3.95
CA GLY A 57 -2.51 -3.09 2.73
C GLY A 57 -1.85 -2.11 1.76
N CYS A 58 -0.94 -1.29 2.27
CA CYS A 58 -0.35 -0.19 1.52
C CYS A 58 0.49 -0.64 0.32
N GLY A 59 1.04 -1.86 0.37
CA GLY A 59 2.00 -2.36 -0.60
C GLY A 59 3.11 -1.34 -0.87
N ASN A 60 3.45 -1.21 -2.15
CA ASN A 60 4.38 -0.20 -2.66
C ASN A 60 3.67 0.95 -3.40
N SER A 61 2.38 1.18 -3.10
CA SER A 61 1.61 2.25 -3.71
C SER A 61 2.24 3.63 -3.44
N ALA A 62 2.16 4.52 -4.43
CA ALA A 62 2.55 5.91 -4.28
C ALA A 62 1.44 6.78 -3.64
N PHE A 63 0.31 6.20 -3.26
CA PHE A 63 -0.88 6.89 -2.76
C PHE A 63 -0.58 7.86 -1.61
N SER A 64 0.01 7.38 -0.52
CA SER A 64 0.34 8.19 0.64
C SER A 64 1.38 9.26 0.33
N GLU A 65 2.33 8.95 -0.56
CA GLU A 65 3.33 9.92 -1.02
C GLU A 65 2.69 11.08 -1.78
N TYR A 66 1.73 10.81 -2.66
CA TYR A 66 0.99 11.86 -3.35
C TYR A 66 0.11 12.67 -2.40
N MET A 67 -0.54 12.02 -1.43
CA MET A 67 -1.29 12.76 -0.41
C MET A 67 -0.38 13.68 0.40
N VAL A 68 0.80 13.23 0.80
CA VAL A 68 1.76 14.15 1.45
C VAL A 68 2.14 15.30 0.52
N GLY A 69 2.29 15.06 -0.79
CA GLY A 69 2.49 16.10 -1.79
C GLY A 69 1.36 17.13 -1.89
N ASP A 70 0.12 16.73 -1.58
CA ASP A 70 -1.06 17.59 -1.52
C ASP A 70 -1.22 18.32 -0.17
N GLY A 71 -0.30 18.12 0.78
CA GLY A 71 -0.24 18.84 2.06
C GLY A 71 -0.77 18.07 3.27
N TYR A 72 -1.07 16.77 3.13
CA TYR A 72 -1.42 15.92 4.27
C TYR A 72 -0.14 15.54 5.04
N GLU A 73 -0.21 15.42 6.38
CA GLU A 73 1.02 15.44 7.20
C GLU A 73 1.31 14.16 8.01
N ASP A 74 0.33 13.27 8.25
CA ASP A 74 0.54 12.12 9.16
C ASP A 74 -0.08 10.83 8.60
N PHE A 75 0.77 9.96 8.05
CA PHE A 75 0.39 8.66 7.50
C PHE A 75 1.09 7.50 8.20
N VAL A 76 0.30 6.49 8.54
CA VAL A 76 0.76 5.17 8.93
C VAL A 76 0.36 4.18 7.84
N ASN A 77 1.35 3.55 7.24
CA ASN A 77 1.18 2.60 6.15
C ASN A 77 1.48 1.20 6.69
N ILE A 78 0.52 0.29 6.62
CA ILE A 78 0.68 -1.07 7.11
C ILE A 78 0.48 -2.09 6.00
N ASP A 79 1.28 -3.15 6.05
CA ASP A 79 1.17 -4.29 5.14
C ASP A 79 1.63 -5.57 5.85
N ILE A 80 1.16 -6.69 5.33
CA ILE A 80 1.50 -8.05 5.78
C ILE A 80 2.75 -8.60 5.08
N SER A 81 3.26 -7.90 4.08
CA SER A 81 4.54 -8.23 3.43
C SER A 81 5.67 -7.51 4.15
N SER A 82 6.60 -8.27 4.74
CA SER A 82 7.81 -7.68 5.33
C SER A 82 8.71 -7.07 4.26
N VAL A 83 8.80 -7.71 3.10
CA VAL A 83 9.60 -7.28 1.95
C VAL A 83 9.21 -5.86 1.51
N VAL A 84 7.91 -5.61 1.32
CA VAL A 84 7.45 -4.30 0.86
C VAL A 84 7.62 -3.24 1.94
N ILE A 85 7.39 -3.58 3.21
CA ILE A 85 7.55 -2.63 4.32
C ILE A 85 9.01 -2.22 4.46
N GLU A 86 9.97 -3.14 4.41
CA GLU A 86 11.39 -2.83 4.44
C GLU A 86 11.80 -1.91 3.28
N ALA A 87 11.31 -2.20 2.07
CA ALA A 87 11.56 -1.37 0.90
C ALA A 87 11.00 0.05 1.06
N MET A 88 9.78 0.18 1.59
CA MET A 88 9.11 1.47 1.77
C MET A 88 9.70 2.27 2.94
N GLN A 89 10.12 1.61 4.03
CA GLN A 89 10.89 2.26 5.11
C GLN A 89 12.20 2.85 4.58
N LYS A 90 12.92 2.14 3.71
CA LYS A 90 14.13 2.66 3.07
C LYS A 90 13.82 3.85 2.16
N LYS A 91 12.78 3.74 1.32
CA LYS A 91 12.31 4.80 0.42
C LYS A 91 11.92 6.08 1.18
N TYR A 92 11.29 5.94 2.34
CA TYR A 92 10.76 7.04 3.14
C TYR A 92 11.63 7.45 4.33
N SER A 93 12.88 6.98 4.38
CA SER A 93 13.85 7.30 5.44
C SER A 93 14.01 8.81 5.73
N ASN A 94 13.84 9.66 4.72
CA ASN A 94 13.92 11.12 4.85
C ASN A 94 12.55 11.82 4.79
N ARG A 95 11.46 11.09 5.03
CA ARG A 95 10.07 11.59 4.93
C ARG A 95 9.30 11.28 6.22
N PRO A 96 9.42 12.12 7.27
CA PRO A 96 8.85 11.83 8.59
C PRO A 96 7.31 11.73 8.61
N HIS A 97 6.63 12.29 7.60
CA HIS A 97 5.18 12.20 7.43
C HIS A 97 4.69 10.80 7.00
N LEU A 98 5.59 9.90 6.60
CA LEU A 98 5.30 8.58 6.05
C LEU A 98 5.92 7.49 6.93
N THR A 99 5.14 6.97 7.87
CA THR A 99 5.55 5.82 8.69
C THR A 99 5.11 4.52 8.02
N CYS A 100 5.96 3.50 8.01
CA CYS A 100 5.66 2.16 7.50
C CYS A 100 5.85 1.11 8.59
N VAL A 101 4.84 0.27 8.83
CA VAL A 101 4.84 -0.73 9.91
C VAL A 101 4.43 -2.10 9.35
N TYR A 102 5.25 -3.11 9.65
CA TYR A 102 4.95 -4.49 9.31
C TYR A 102 3.92 -5.04 10.29
N LEU A 103 2.84 -5.61 9.77
CA LEU A 103 1.79 -6.23 10.57
C LEU A 103 2.06 -7.73 10.72
N LEU A 104 2.56 -8.15 11.88
CA LEU A 104 2.52 -9.56 12.27
C LEU A 104 1.07 -9.92 12.62
N PHE A 105 0.53 -10.97 12.00
CA PHE A 105 -0.70 -11.60 12.47
C PHE A 105 -0.48 -12.11 13.91
N VAL A 106 -1.33 -11.66 14.84
CA VAL A 106 -1.41 -12.18 16.22
C VAL A 106 -2.34 -13.39 16.26
#